data_AF-A0A443YZ06-F1
#
_entry.id   AF-A0A443YZ06-F1
#
_cell.length_a   1.000
_cell.length_b   1.000
_cell.length_c   1.000
_cell.angle_alpha   90.00
_cell.angle_beta   90.00
_cell.angle_gamma   90.00
#
_symmetry.space_group_name_H-M   'P 1'
#
loop_
_entity.id
_entity.type
_entity.pdbx_description
1 polymer ?
#
loop_
_entity_poly.entity_id
_entity_poly.type
_entity_poly.pdbx_seq_one_letter_code
_entity_poly.pdbx_strand_id
1 'polypeptide(L)'
;MNFDLNDLGADFVGFNLHKWMGAPLGAGVMYIKSTRLADIAPASGDNVWLQEQAASHNDRGFTYKRIHTGTFNYAAWLSVPTALAYRDTIGAELIAARLRYLRHYWTSQVGSHVQVIGSQHVDNFAGIGAFRLNGLAAGSCLRITPALFTSTAELDTLLHALT
;
A
#
# COMPACT_ATOMS: atom_id res chain seq x y z
N MET A 1 3.47 6.19 -7.59
CA MET A 1 4.31 5.15 -8.16
C MET A 1 3.36 4.32 -8.98
N ASN A 2 3.41 4.52 -10.28
CA ASN A 2 2.86 3.58 -11.23
C ASN A 2 3.98 2.60 -11.58
N PHE A 3 3.72 1.31 -11.47
CA PHE A 3 4.69 0.29 -11.85
C PHE A 3 3.94 -0.95 -12.32
N ASP A 4 4.55 -1.68 -13.24
CA ASP A 4 4.11 -3.02 -13.60
C ASP A 4 4.72 -4.04 -12.63
N LEU A 5 3.95 -5.04 -12.20
CA LEU A 5 4.45 -6.07 -11.28
C LEU A 5 5.60 -6.88 -11.89
N ASN A 6 5.64 -7.01 -13.21
CA ASN A 6 6.74 -7.69 -13.90
C ASN A 6 8.06 -6.93 -13.75
N ASP A 7 8.03 -5.60 -13.70
CA ASP A 7 9.22 -4.76 -13.52
C ASP A 7 9.85 -4.94 -12.13
N LEU A 8 9.04 -5.32 -11.14
CA LEU A 8 9.53 -5.61 -9.79
C LEU A 8 10.40 -6.88 -9.76
N GLY A 9 10.20 -7.80 -10.72
CA GLY A 9 10.91 -9.08 -10.79
C GLY A 9 10.62 -10.04 -9.63
N ALA A 10 9.70 -9.69 -8.72
CA ALA A 10 9.37 -10.48 -7.54
C ALA A 10 8.55 -11.72 -7.90
N ASP A 11 8.87 -12.84 -7.26
CA ASP A 11 8.15 -14.11 -7.45
C ASP A 11 6.79 -14.12 -6.72
N PHE A 12 6.69 -13.44 -5.57
CA PHE A 12 5.48 -13.36 -4.75
C PHE A 12 5.31 -11.95 -4.21
N VAL A 13 4.08 -11.41 -4.27
CA VAL A 13 3.79 -10.08 -3.73
C VAL A 13 2.44 -10.07 -3.02
N GLY A 14 2.39 -9.42 -1.84
CA GLY A 14 1.16 -9.15 -1.12
C GLY A 14 0.89 -7.65 -1.06
N PHE A 15 -0.32 -7.24 -1.43
CA PHE A 15 -0.79 -5.87 -1.31
C PHE A 15 -2.01 -5.81 -0.41
N ASN A 16 -2.05 -4.82 0.46
CA ASN A 16 -3.28 -4.48 1.14
C ASN A 16 -4.01 -3.38 0.35
N LEU A 17 -5.33 -3.55 0.18
CA LEU A 17 -6.14 -2.56 -0.53
C LEU A 17 -6.77 -1.53 0.42
N HIS A 18 -6.73 -1.79 1.72
CA HIS A 18 -7.41 -0.97 2.72
C HIS A 18 -6.58 0.16 3.33
N LYS A 19 -5.39 0.45 2.78
CA LYS A 19 -4.63 1.66 3.12
C LYS A 19 -4.80 2.65 1.98
N TRP A 20 -3.74 2.81 1.20
CA TRP A 20 -3.66 3.83 0.16
C TRP A 20 -4.58 3.58 -1.01
N MET A 21 -5.10 2.36 -1.20
CA MET A 21 -6.03 2.03 -2.28
C MET A 21 -7.51 2.31 -1.94
N GLY A 22 -7.82 2.68 -0.69
CA GLY A 22 -9.16 3.13 -0.30
C GLY A 22 -10.25 2.06 -0.23
N ALA A 23 -9.91 0.77 -0.33
CA ALA A 23 -10.87 -0.30 -0.11
C ALA A 23 -11.19 -0.46 1.40
N PRO A 24 -12.30 -1.10 1.79
CA PRO A 24 -12.58 -1.40 3.19
C PRO A 24 -11.56 -2.36 3.81
N LEU A 25 -11.39 -2.29 5.14
CA LEU A 25 -10.55 -3.20 5.92
C LEU A 25 -10.85 -4.67 5.59
N GLY A 26 -9.80 -5.48 5.51
CA GLY A 26 -9.89 -6.89 5.15
C GLY A 26 -9.75 -7.19 3.65
N ALA A 27 -9.70 -6.17 2.79
CA ALA A 27 -9.38 -6.36 1.37
C ALA A 27 -7.85 -6.33 1.10
N GLY A 28 -7.38 -7.26 0.28
CA GLY A 28 -5.99 -7.43 -0.11
C GLY A 28 -5.86 -8.28 -1.38
N VAL A 29 -4.70 -8.26 -2.00
CA VAL A 29 -4.37 -9.02 -3.21
C VAL A 29 -3.06 -9.74 -3.00
N MET A 30 -2.98 -10.98 -3.46
CA MET A 30 -1.74 -11.72 -3.60
C MET A 30 -1.45 -11.96 -5.07
N TYR A 31 -0.23 -11.65 -5.48
CA TYR A 31 0.33 -12.01 -6.77
C TYR A 31 1.31 -13.16 -6.56
N ILE A 32 1.22 -14.15 -7.45
CA ILE A 32 2.19 -15.24 -7.57
C ILE A 32 2.63 -15.25 -9.03
N LYS A 33 3.94 -15.17 -9.27
CA LYS A 33 4.51 -15.33 -10.61
C LYS A 33 4.11 -16.71 -11.13
N SER A 34 3.58 -16.77 -12.34
CA SER A 34 2.98 -18.00 -12.89
C SER A 34 3.93 -19.19 -12.84
N THR A 35 5.22 -18.97 -13.14
CA THR A 35 6.28 -19.99 -13.10
C THR A 35 6.64 -20.49 -11.70
N ARG A 36 6.15 -19.85 -10.63
CA ARG A 36 6.44 -20.16 -9.23
C ARG A 36 5.19 -20.59 -8.43
N LEU A 37 4.07 -20.79 -9.10
CA LEU A 37 2.80 -21.20 -8.46
C LEU A 37 2.90 -22.51 -7.67
N ALA A 38 3.71 -23.46 -8.15
CA ALA A 38 3.93 -24.73 -7.50
C ALA A 38 4.66 -24.61 -6.14
N ASP A 39 5.35 -23.50 -5.91
CA ASP A 39 6.13 -23.28 -4.68
C ASP A 39 5.27 -22.92 -3.47
N ILE A 40 4.06 -22.41 -3.72
CA ILE A 40 3.07 -22.17 -2.66
C ILE A 40 2.15 -23.37 -2.64
N ALA A 41 2.13 -24.10 -1.52
CA ALA A 41 1.21 -25.20 -1.33
C ALA A 41 -0.25 -24.71 -1.33
N PRO A 42 -1.22 -25.50 -1.80
CA PRO A 42 -2.63 -25.20 -1.62
C PRO A 42 -2.99 -24.98 -0.14
N ALA A 43 -3.97 -24.11 0.12
CA ALA A 43 -4.52 -23.90 1.45
C ALA A 43 -5.15 -25.21 1.96
N SER A 44 -4.94 -25.49 3.25
CA SER A 44 -5.43 -26.72 3.88
C SER A 44 -6.96 -26.81 3.80
N GLY A 45 -7.48 -27.90 3.24
CA GLY A 45 -8.91 -28.15 3.09
C GLY A 45 -9.44 -27.91 1.67
N ASP A 46 -8.72 -27.15 0.84
CA ASP A 46 -9.09 -26.86 -0.55
C ASP A 46 -8.48 -27.86 -1.56
N ASN A 47 -7.70 -28.82 -1.04
CA ASN A 47 -7.04 -29.89 -1.79
C ASN A 47 -7.95 -31.07 -2.15
N VAL A 48 -9.20 -31.11 -1.65
CA VAL A 48 -10.02 -32.34 -1.65
C VAL A 48 -11.18 -32.33 -2.66
N TRP A 49 -11.63 -31.16 -3.15
CA TRP A 49 -12.89 -31.07 -3.93
C TRP A 49 -12.73 -30.70 -5.42
N LEU A 50 -11.53 -30.36 -5.89
CA LEU A 50 -11.31 -29.75 -7.22
C LEU A 50 -10.19 -30.42 -8.02
N GLN A 51 -9.96 -31.72 -7.81
CA GLN A 51 -8.96 -32.47 -8.55
C GLN A 51 -9.48 -32.92 -9.93
N GLU A 52 -10.80 -33.03 -10.11
CA GLU A 52 -11.41 -33.55 -11.35
C GLU A 52 -11.93 -32.48 -12.33
N GLN A 53 -12.09 -31.21 -11.93
CA GLN A 53 -12.55 -30.14 -12.83
C GLN A 53 -11.43 -29.28 -13.44
N ALA A 54 -10.17 -29.74 -13.37
CA ALA A 54 -8.99 -28.97 -13.75
C ALA A 54 -8.76 -28.82 -15.28
N ALA A 55 -9.65 -29.34 -16.14
CA ALA A 55 -9.40 -29.42 -17.58
C ALA A 55 -10.05 -28.32 -18.43
N SER A 56 -10.91 -27.44 -17.90
CA SER A 56 -11.77 -26.60 -18.77
C SER A 56 -11.72 -25.09 -18.59
N HIS A 57 -10.97 -24.52 -17.63
CA HIS A 57 -11.00 -23.07 -17.42
C HIS A 57 -9.60 -22.50 -17.18
N ASN A 58 -9.15 -21.67 -18.14
CA ASN A 58 -8.14 -20.61 -18.07
C ASN A 58 -7.30 -20.57 -16.77
N ASP A 59 -5.97 -20.68 -16.92
CA ASP A 59 -4.88 -20.73 -15.92
C ASP A 59 -4.94 -19.70 -14.74
N ARG A 60 -5.89 -18.76 -14.76
CA ARG A 60 -6.36 -17.99 -13.58
C ARG A 60 -6.87 -18.88 -12.43
N GLY A 61 -7.06 -20.19 -12.67
CA GLY A 61 -7.74 -21.15 -11.81
C GLY A 61 -6.91 -21.94 -10.78
N PHE A 62 -5.72 -21.49 -10.37
CA PHE A 62 -4.96 -22.18 -9.31
C PHE A 62 -4.50 -21.29 -8.15
N THR A 63 -4.41 -19.97 -8.35
CA THR A 63 -4.08 -19.04 -7.25
C THR A 63 -5.19 -19.00 -6.19
N TYR A 64 -6.46 -19.17 -6.57
CA TYR A 64 -7.56 -19.27 -5.59
C TYR A 64 -7.38 -20.46 -4.63
N LYS A 65 -6.72 -21.54 -5.06
CA LYS A 65 -6.44 -22.70 -4.18
C LYS A 65 -5.40 -22.36 -3.10
N ARG A 66 -4.79 -21.18 -3.12
CA ARG A 66 -3.78 -20.74 -2.13
C ARG A 66 -4.38 -19.95 -0.99
N ILE A 67 -5.66 -19.61 -1.06
CA ILE A 67 -6.37 -18.87 -0.02
C ILE A 67 -7.69 -19.59 0.24
N HIS A 68 -7.84 -20.15 1.45
CA HIS A 68 -9.14 -20.63 1.90
C HIS A 68 -10.03 -19.43 2.18
N THR A 69 -11.09 -19.27 1.40
CA THR A 69 -11.96 -18.11 1.48
C THR A 69 -12.99 -18.23 2.61
N GLY A 70 -13.45 -19.45 2.92
CA GLY A 70 -14.49 -19.69 3.90
C GLY A 70 -15.69 -18.73 3.74
N THR A 71 -16.30 -18.34 4.86
CA THR A 71 -17.24 -17.20 4.89
C THR A 71 -16.47 -15.93 5.25
N PHE A 72 -16.28 -15.04 4.29
CA PHE A 72 -15.57 -13.77 4.48
C PHE A 72 -16.49 -12.56 4.26
N ASN A 73 -15.99 -11.36 4.56
CA ASN A 73 -16.74 -10.12 4.33
C ASN A 73 -16.85 -9.80 2.83
N TYR A 74 -17.91 -10.32 2.19
CA TYR A 74 -18.19 -10.11 0.77
C TYR A 74 -18.41 -8.64 0.42
N ALA A 75 -19.02 -7.86 1.31
CA ALA A 75 -19.26 -6.43 1.06
C ALA A 75 -17.94 -5.66 0.86
N ALA A 76 -16.92 -5.95 1.68
CA ALA A 76 -15.60 -5.36 1.51
C ALA A 76 -15.00 -5.70 0.12
N TRP A 77 -15.09 -6.96 -0.30
CA TRP A 77 -14.55 -7.40 -1.59
C TRP A 77 -15.30 -6.86 -2.80
N LEU A 78 -16.64 -6.84 -2.76
CA LEU A 78 -17.47 -6.33 -3.86
C LEU A 78 -17.31 -4.82 -4.06
N SER A 79 -16.81 -4.10 -3.05
CA SER A 79 -16.51 -2.66 -3.16
C SER A 79 -15.14 -2.35 -3.79
N VAL A 80 -14.25 -3.34 -3.93
CA VAL A 80 -12.89 -3.14 -4.46
C VAL A 80 -12.90 -2.49 -5.86
N PRO A 81 -13.72 -2.96 -6.83
CA PRO A 81 -13.78 -2.31 -8.15
C PRO A 81 -14.16 -0.83 -8.08
N THR A 82 -15.07 -0.44 -7.18
CA THR A 82 -15.45 0.97 -6.98
C THR A 82 -14.31 1.79 -6.40
N ALA A 83 -13.56 1.26 -5.42
CA ALA A 83 -12.39 1.96 -4.87
C ALA A 83 -11.30 2.16 -5.93
N LEU A 84 -11.05 1.16 -6.77
CA LEU A 84 -10.10 1.27 -7.88
C LEU A 84 -10.57 2.27 -8.95
N ALA A 85 -11.84 2.18 -9.37
CA ALA A 85 -12.42 3.11 -10.34
C ALA A 85 -12.34 4.57 -9.88
N TYR A 86 -12.60 4.84 -8.60
CA TYR A 86 -12.43 6.19 -8.03
C TYR A 86 -10.99 6.68 -8.18
N ARG A 87 -10.00 5.84 -7.89
CA ARG A 87 -8.58 6.21 -8.04
C ARG A 87 -8.21 6.44 -9.50
N ASP A 88 -8.75 5.66 -10.41
CA ASP A 88 -8.51 5.80 -11.84
C ASP A 88 -9.06 7.14 -12.37
N THR A 89 -10.13 7.69 -11.77
CA THR A 89 -10.60 9.05 -12.12
C THR A 89 -9.59 10.15 -11.79
N ILE A 90 -8.69 9.91 -10.82
CA ILE A 90 -7.63 10.85 -10.40
C ILE A 90 -6.31 10.52 -11.11
N GLY A 91 -5.99 9.24 -11.28
CA GLY A 91 -4.74 8.77 -11.87
C GLY A 91 -3.62 8.54 -10.85
N ALA A 92 -2.93 7.40 -10.97
CA ALA A 92 -1.90 6.96 -10.03
C ALA A 92 -0.72 7.93 -9.91
N GLU A 93 -0.32 8.58 -11.00
CA GLU A 93 0.79 9.54 -11.00
C GLU A 93 0.44 10.84 -10.28
N LEU A 94 -0.78 11.35 -10.45
CA LEU A 94 -1.24 12.55 -9.74
C LEU A 94 -1.34 12.29 -8.23
N ILE A 95 -1.88 11.13 -7.83
CA ILE A 95 -1.90 10.71 -6.43
C ILE A 95 -0.47 10.65 -5.87
N ALA A 96 0.45 10.04 -6.61
CA ALA A 96 1.84 9.92 -6.17
C ALA A 96 2.56 11.26 -6.04
N ALA A 97 2.39 12.14 -7.03
CA ALA A 97 2.93 13.49 -7.02
C ALA A 97 2.39 14.29 -5.84
N ARG A 98 1.08 14.23 -5.57
CA ARG A 98 0.45 14.90 -4.43
C ARG A 98 1.02 14.41 -3.10
N LEU A 99 1.15 13.10 -2.91
CA LEU A 99 1.68 12.53 -1.67
C LEU A 99 3.16 12.90 -1.45
N ARG A 100 3.99 12.83 -2.50
CA ARG A 100 5.39 13.28 -2.44
C ARG A 100 5.49 14.77 -2.13
N TYR A 101 4.66 15.59 -2.78
CA TYR A 101 4.57 17.03 -2.52
C TYR A 101 4.24 17.31 -1.05
N LEU A 102 3.22 16.67 -0.50
CA LEU A 102 2.82 16.88 0.90
C LEU A 102 3.90 16.44 1.88
N ARG A 103 4.56 15.30 1.66
CA ARG A 103 5.71 14.89 2.48
C ARG A 103 6.80 15.95 2.40
N HIS A 104 7.21 16.32 1.19
CA HIS A 104 8.29 17.27 0.97
C HIS A 104 7.99 18.61 1.63
N TYR A 105 6.75 19.11 1.48
CA TYR A 105 6.27 20.38 2.01
C TYR A 105 6.58 20.54 3.49
N TRP A 106 6.20 19.59 4.35
CA TRP A 106 6.50 19.73 5.77
C TRP A 106 7.99 19.46 6.06
N THR A 107 8.60 18.45 5.41
CA THR A 107 10.01 18.09 5.69
C THR A 107 11.02 19.17 5.34
N SER A 108 10.74 20.03 4.36
CA SER A 108 11.65 21.11 3.96
C SER A 108 11.57 22.35 4.87
N GLN A 109 10.58 22.40 5.77
CA GLN A 109 10.28 23.57 6.60
C GLN A 109 10.53 23.34 8.10
N VAL A 110 10.92 22.13 8.51
CA VAL A 110 11.24 21.85 9.92
C VAL A 110 12.56 22.49 10.34
N GLY A 111 12.64 22.93 11.60
CA GLY A 111 13.85 23.52 12.18
C GLY A 111 14.96 22.48 12.47
N SER A 112 16.15 22.97 12.84
CA SER A 112 17.35 22.14 13.07
C SER A 112 17.24 21.18 14.27
N HIS A 113 16.30 21.41 15.19
CA HIS A 113 15.98 20.51 16.29
C HIS A 113 15.13 19.31 15.87
N VAL A 114 14.64 19.28 14.62
CA VAL A 114 13.93 18.16 14.02
C VAL A 114 14.85 17.46 13.04
N GLN A 115 15.09 16.17 13.25
CA GLN A 115 15.81 15.34 12.29
C GLN A 115 14.81 14.47 11.51
N VAL A 116 14.64 14.76 10.23
CA VAL A 116 13.85 13.91 9.31
C VAL A 116 14.62 12.60 9.05
N ILE A 117 13.90 11.48 9.15
CA ILE A 117 14.43 10.13 8.94
C ILE A 117 14.16 9.68 7.50
N GLY A 118 15.17 9.04 6.90
CA GLY A 118 15.13 8.53 5.53
C GLY A 118 15.55 9.57 4.50
N SER A 119 15.53 9.16 3.23
CA SER A 119 15.99 9.99 2.11
C SER A 119 15.19 11.29 1.98
N GLN A 120 15.89 12.37 1.62
CA GLN A 120 15.30 13.65 1.20
C GLN A 120 15.30 13.83 -0.33
N HIS A 121 15.89 12.88 -1.08
CA HIS A 121 15.78 12.87 -2.54
C HIS A 121 14.36 12.48 -2.97
N VAL A 122 13.75 13.29 -3.84
CA VAL A 122 12.33 13.19 -4.24
C VAL A 122 11.95 11.83 -4.85
N ASP A 123 12.91 11.14 -5.45
CA ASP A 123 12.70 9.82 -6.08
C ASP A 123 12.72 8.66 -5.08
N ASN A 124 13.19 8.91 -3.85
CA ASN A 124 13.46 7.87 -2.85
C ASN A 124 12.47 7.92 -1.68
N PHE A 125 11.29 8.51 -1.86
CA PHE A 125 10.21 8.49 -0.89
C PHE A 125 8.81 8.54 -1.53
N ALA A 126 7.81 8.18 -0.73
CA ALA A 126 6.38 8.32 -1.07
C ALA A 126 5.72 9.36 -0.15
N GLY A 127 4.48 9.14 0.29
CA GLY A 127 3.76 10.09 1.15
C GLY A 127 4.18 10.11 2.62
N ILE A 128 4.77 9.04 3.13
CA ILE A 128 5.11 8.93 4.56
C ILE A 128 6.45 9.59 4.83
N GLY A 129 6.52 10.37 5.91
CA GLY A 129 7.79 10.78 6.50
C GLY A 129 7.81 10.50 7.99
N ALA A 130 9.02 10.42 8.54
CA ALA A 130 9.23 10.25 9.97
C ALA A 130 10.30 11.23 10.42
N PHE A 131 10.26 11.63 11.67
CA PHE A 131 11.27 12.47 12.28
C PHE A 131 11.50 12.07 13.73
N ARG A 132 12.62 12.52 14.28
CA ARG A 132 12.86 12.54 15.72
C ARG A 132 13.28 13.95 16.14
N LEU A 133 13.01 14.30 17.39
CA LEU A 133 13.53 15.53 17.98
C LEU A 133 14.96 15.32 18.47
N ASN A 134 15.75 16.38 18.45
CA ASN A 134 17.10 16.46 19.02
C ASN A 134 17.05 17.08 20.43
N GLY A 135 18.14 16.96 21.19
CA GLY A 135 18.27 17.57 22.53
C GLY A 135 17.49 16.82 23.61
N LEU A 136 16.98 17.55 24.62
CA LEU A 136 16.32 16.97 25.80
C LEU A 136 15.02 16.21 25.47
N ALA A 137 14.40 16.51 24.33
CA ALA A 137 13.19 15.83 23.84
C ALA A 137 13.51 14.64 22.91
N ALA A 138 14.78 14.25 22.76
CA ALA A 138 15.17 13.14 21.91
C ALA A 138 14.68 11.78 22.44
N GLY A 139 14.46 10.84 21.52
CA GLY A 139 14.18 9.43 21.83
C GLY A 139 13.00 8.84 21.08
N SER A 140 11.95 9.62 20.83
CA SER A 140 10.78 9.17 20.07
C SER A 140 10.92 9.46 18.58
N CYS A 141 10.66 8.44 17.75
CA CYS A 141 10.47 8.60 16.32
C CYS A 141 8.98 8.73 16.03
N LEU A 142 8.57 9.87 15.49
CA LEU A 142 7.19 10.15 15.12
C LEU A 142 7.02 9.98 13.62
N ARG A 143 5.94 9.30 13.22
CA ARG A 143 5.59 9.08 11.81
C ARG A 143 4.41 9.95 11.43
N ILE A 144 4.59 10.74 10.38
CA ILE A 144 3.54 11.57 9.79
C ILE A 144 3.07 10.91 8.48
N THR A 145 1.76 10.84 8.29
CA THR A 145 1.15 10.18 7.13
C THR A 145 0.11 11.12 6.51
N PRO A 146 0.54 12.12 5.73
CA PRO A 146 -0.38 12.92 4.93
C PRO A 146 -1.15 12.02 3.96
N ALA A 147 -2.46 12.23 3.89
CA ALA A 147 -3.34 11.55 2.95
C ALA A 147 -3.59 12.41 1.71
N LEU A 148 -4.28 11.86 0.71
CA LEU A 148 -4.62 12.57 -0.53
C LEU A 148 -5.40 13.88 -0.25
N PHE A 149 -6.25 13.85 0.78
CA PHE A 149 -7.09 14.97 1.21
C PHE A 149 -6.45 15.85 2.29
N THR A 150 -5.23 15.56 2.74
CA THR A 150 -4.51 16.46 3.65
C THR A 150 -4.16 17.76 2.92
N SER A 151 -4.47 18.87 3.57
CA SER A 151 -4.18 20.24 3.13
C SER A 151 -2.83 20.72 3.65
N THR A 152 -2.27 21.76 3.04
CA THR A 152 -1.06 22.41 3.58
C THR A 152 -1.35 23.13 4.89
N ALA A 153 -2.54 23.69 5.09
CA ALA A 153 -2.93 24.33 6.35
C ALA A 153 -2.91 23.36 7.56
N GLU A 154 -3.30 22.10 7.36
CA GLU A 154 -3.14 21.06 8.39
C GLU A 154 -1.66 20.75 8.66
N LEU A 155 -0.82 20.77 7.62
CA LEU A 155 0.63 20.62 7.78
C LEU A 155 1.28 21.83 8.44
N ASP A 156 0.76 23.04 8.23
CA ASP A 156 1.21 24.25 8.91
C ASP A 156 0.92 24.18 10.40
N THR A 157 -0.22 23.59 10.78
CA THR A 157 -0.54 23.31 12.20
C THR A 157 0.46 22.35 12.82
N LEU A 158 0.87 21.31 12.08
CA LEU A 158 1.97 20.42 12.50
C LEU A 158 3.29 21.18 12.63
N LEU A 159 3.66 22.00 11.65
CA LEU A 159 4.90 22.77 11.69
C LEU A 159 4.95 23.72 12.89
N HIS A 160 3.83 24.39 13.19
CA HIS A 160 3.71 25.23 14.38
C HIS A 160 3.84 24.45 15.68
N ALA A 161 3.34 23.22 15.74
CA ALA A 161 3.51 22.35 16.90
C ALA A 161 4.95 21.80 17.04
N LEU A 162 5.75 21.88 15.97
CA LEU A 162 7.14 21.43 15.95
C LEU A 162 8.15 22.55 16.20
N THR A 163 7.77 23.83 16.16
CA THR A 163 8.64 24.97 16.51
C THR A 163 8.70 25.19 18.01
#